data_AF-A0AA46YUW2-F1
#
_entry.id   AF-A0AA46YUW2-F1
#
_cell.length_a   1.000
_cell.length_b   1.000
_cell.length_c   1.000
_cell.angle_alpha   90.00
_cell.angle_beta   90.00
_cell.angle_gamma   90.00
#
_symmetry.space_group_name_H-M   'P 1'
#
loop_
_entity.id
_entity.type
_entity.pdbx_description
1 polymer ?
#
loop_
_entity_poly.entity_id
_entity_poly.type
_entity_poly.pdbx_seq_one_letter_code
_entity_poly.pdbx_strand_id
1 'polypeptide(L)'
;MTVDNKKVVSWFDNRKGKLTYSMYGSRNGADGTADCSGSITQSIFEAGAAKYAYLYSTVTLASYLQANGYTCISRNQDWDAKGGEVVLMSWGADMSTSGGAGGHVGVMKDANTFISVDYWTGGQAGTAVSEHNWNDYYAANKPTYVEVWRNTKTSEGTTSNGSGSTNTNNTTTTANIADYQKEEDYMKIVQAIDGNKKNTRVYLVTAQGAKWIKTQKDIDNIDRMYAGVGKKLPRDTAYESEIKSLNRGFNSTDGF
;
A
#
# COMPACT_ATOMS: atom_id res chain seq x y z
N MET A 1 4.06 10.64 22.11
CA MET A 1 3.88 9.26 21.60
C MET A 1 5.22 8.81 21.09
N THR A 2 5.59 7.58 21.41
CA THR A 2 6.96 7.06 21.21
C THR A 2 6.84 5.61 20.78
N VAL A 3 7.37 5.28 19.61
CA VAL A 3 7.14 3.99 18.96
C VAL A 3 8.16 2.98 19.43
N ASP A 4 7.69 1.85 19.95
CA ASP A 4 8.54 0.73 20.32
C ASP A 4 8.93 -0.08 19.07
N ASN A 5 10.10 0.23 18.51
CA ASN A 5 10.68 -0.47 17.35
C ASN A 5 10.69 -2.00 17.49
N LYS A 6 10.82 -2.56 18.71
CA LYS A 6 10.77 -4.02 18.91
C LYS A 6 9.35 -4.56 18.74
N LYS A 7 8.32 -3.80 19.13
CA LYS A 7 6.92 -4.16 18.88
C LYS A 7 6.54 -4.07 17.41
N VAL A 8 7.08 -3.11 16.66
CA VAL A 8 6.90 -3.02 15.20
C VAL A 8 7.33 -4.33 14.54
N VAL A 9 8.54 -4.82 14.84
CA VAL A 9 9.05 -6.10 14.33
C VAL A 9 8.25 -7.29 14.87
N SER A 10 7.96 -7.32 16.17
CA SER A 10 7.21 -8.41 16.82
C SER A 10 5.79 -8.57 16.25
N TRP A 11 5.19 -7.49 15.72
CA TRP A 11 3.88 -7.53 15.08
C TRP A 11 3.83 -8.54 13.92
N PHE A 12 4.90 -8.60 13.12
CA PHE A 12 5.06 -9.51 11.98
C PHE A 12 5.40 -10.92 12.45
N ASP A 13 6.38 -11.09 13.35
CA ASP A 13 6.75 -12.40 13.91
C ASP A 13 5.54 -13.13 14.52
N ASN A 14 4.71 -12.41 15.29
CA ASN A 14 3.48 -12.94 15.89
C ASN A 14 2.37 -13.31 14.88
N ARG A 15 2.53 -12.93 13.60
CA ARG A 15 1.54 -13.09 12.52
C ARG A 15 2.02 -13.98 11.36
N LYS A 16 3.24 -14.53 11.44
CA LYS A 16 3.68 -15.66 10.61
C LYS A 16 2.72 -16.84 10.72
N GLY A 17 2.42 -17.48 9.59
CA GLY A 17 1.45 -18.58 9.51
C GLY A 17 -0.02 -18.15 9.62
N LYS A 18 -0.33 -16.85 9.73
CA LYS A 18 -1.70 -16.34 9.97
C LYS A 18 -2.20 -15.41 8.88
N LEU A 19 -1.32 -14.59 8.28
CA LEU A 19 -1.73 -13.59 7.28
C LEU A 19 -1.69 -14.13 5.85
N THR A 20 -2.71 -13.77 5.09
CA THR A 20 -2.75 -13.94 3.62
C THR A 20 -2.59 -12.58 2.95
N TYR A 21 -1.86 -12.50 1.83
CA TYR A 21 -1.63 -11.21 1.19
C TYR A 21 -2.92 -10.74 0.53
N SER A 22 -3.36 -9.52 0.83
CA SER A 22 -4.47 -8.87 0.14
C SER A 22 -4.41 -7.36 0.29
N MET A 23 -4.45 -6.66 -0.84
CA MET A 23 -4.69 -5.23 -0.92
C MET A 23 -6.19 -4.88 -0.84
N TYR A 24 -7.07 -5.89 -0.76
CA TYR A 24 -8.54 -5.73 -0.88
C TYR A 24 -9.34 -6.23 0.34
N GLY A 25 -8.69 -6.92 1.27
CA GLY A 25 -9.28 -7.22 2.58
C GLY A 25 -8.96 -6.13 3.59
N SER A 26 -8.84 -6.47 4.87
CA SER A 26 -8.59 -5.47 5.92
C SER A 26 -7.28 -4.69 5.79
N ARG A 27 -6.31 -5.17 4.98
CA ARG A 27 -4.93 -4.64 4.78
C ARG A 27 -4.06 -4.58 6.04
N ASN A 28 -4.66 -4.59 7.23
CA ASN A 28 -4.03 -4.52 8.55
C ASN A 28 -4.10 -5.83 9.35
N GLY A 29 -4.58 -6.93 8.77
CA GLY A 29 -4.64 -8.23 9.41
C GLY A 29 -5.86 -8.49 10.30
N ALA A 30 -6.82 -7.57 10.38
CA ALA A 30 -8.02 -7.74 11.21
C ALA A 30 -8.94 -8.88 10.73
N ASP A 31 -8.93 -9.19 9.43
CA ASP A 31 -9.67 -10.31 8.80
C ASP A 31 -8.76 -11.50 8.43
N GLY A 32 -7.52 -11.52 8.92
CA GLY A 32 -6.50 -12.49 8.49
C GLY A 32 -5.82 -12.15 7.16
N THR A 33 -6.12 -10.99 6.55
CA THR A 33 -5.44 -10.51 5.35
C THR A 33 -4.72 -9.18 5.56
N ALA A 34 -3.58 -8.99 4.90
CA ALA A 34 -2.83 -7.74 4.99
C ALA A 34 -2.06 -7.43 3.69
N ASP A 35 -1.64 -6.18 3.51
CA ASP A 35 -0.63 -5.80 2.51
C ASP A 35 0.59 -5.12 3.16
N CYS A 36 1.60 -4.81 2.36
CA CYS A 36 2.87 -4.25 2.82
C CYS A 36 2.69 -2.93 3.60
N SER A 37 1.92 -1.98 3.08
CA SER A 37 1.79 -0.63 3.66
C SER A 37 0.73 -0.55 4.77
N GLY A 38 -0.32 -1.37 4.70
CA GLY A 38 -1.31 -1.54 5.76
C GLY A 38 -0.74 -2.24 6.99
N SER A 39 0.06 -3.29 6.81
CA SER A 39 0.76 -3.97 7.92
C SER A 39 1.79 -3.08 8.60
N ILE A 40 2.53 -2.24 7.86
CA ILE A 40 3.45 -1.25 8.46
C ILE A 40 2.67 -0.15 9.20
N THR A 41 1.58 0.36 8.64
CA THR A 41 0.71 1.34 9.35
C THR A 41 0.20 0.78 10.68
N GLN A 42 -0.28 -0.47 10.65
CA GLN A 42 -0.85 -1.16 11.82
C GLN A 42 0.21 -1.53 12.87
N SER A 43 1.35 -2.06 12.46
CA SER A 43 2.44 -2.45 13.38
C SER A 43 3.02 -1.24 14.12
N ILE A 44 3.14 -0.10 13.44
CA ILE A 44 3.55 1.18 14.04
C ILE A 44 2.50 1.70 15.02
N PHE A 45 1.21 1.57 14.68
CA PHE A 45 0.10 1.91 15.60
C PHE A 45 0.10 1.04 16.87
N GLU A 46 0.12 -0.29 16.74
CA GLU A 46 0.20 -1.23 17.87
C GLU A 46 1.49 -1.06 18.71
N ALA A 47 2.55 -0.50 18.13
CA ALA A 47 3.80 -0.16 18.80
C ALA A 47 3.79 1.18 19.56
N GLY A 48 2.69 1.95 19.55
CA GLY A 48 2.53 3.18 20.35
C GLY A 48 2.57 4.50 19.57
N ALA A 49 2.37 4.45 18.25
CA ALA A 49 2.16 5.63 17.42
C ALA A 49 0.77 6.29 17.63
N ALA A 50 0.61 7.47 17.03
CA ALA A 50 -0.69 8.11 16.85
C ALA A 50 -1.67 7.18 16.13
N LYS A 51 -2.96 7.29 16.45
CA LYS A 51 -4.02 6.66 15.64
C LYS A 51 -3.93 7.20 14.20
N TYR A 52 -3.78 6.30 13.23
CA TYR A 52 -3.80 6.65 11.81
C TYR A 52 -5.20 7.13 11.39
N ALA A 53 -5.26 8.04 10.42
CA ALA A 53 -6.52 8.51 9.84
C ALA A 53 -7.15 7.46 8.90
N TYR A 54 -6.30 6.79 8.13
CA TYR A 54 -6.60 5.72 7.17
C TYR A 54 -5.38 4.79 7.08
N LEU A 55 -5.51 3.64 6.42
CA LEU A 55 -4.37 2.75 6.17
C LEU A 55 -3.54 3.30 5.02
N TYR A 56 -2.36 3.85 5.33
CA TYR A 56 -1.50 4.50 4.34
C TYR A 56 -1.06 3.53 3.23
N SER A 57 -0.77 4.11 2.06
CA SER A 57 -0.15 3.39 0.95
C SER A 57 1.36 3.62 0.97
N THR A 58 2.13 2.84 0.21
CA THR A 58 3.59 3.00 0.08
C THR A 58 4.01 4.43 -0.33
N VAL A 59 3.14 5.17 -1.04
CA VAL A 59 3.36 6.58 -1.40
C VAL A 59 3.17 7.52 -0.20
N THR A 60 2.10 7.33 0.58
CA THR A 60 1.68 8.29 1.62
C THR A 60 2.28 8.01 2.99
N LEU A 61 2.80 6.80 3.21
CA LEU A 61 3.33 6.31 4.49
C LEU A 61 4.45 7.18 5.09
N ALA A 62 5.27 7.85 4.26
CA ALA A 62 6.29 8.79 4.72
C ALA A 62 5.73 9.89 5.65
N SER A 63 4.52 10.37 5.39
CA SER A 63 3.86 11.38 6.23
C SER A 63 3.50 10.86 7.63
N TYR A 64 3.02 9.61 7.70
CA TYR A 64 2.70 8.93 8.96
C TYR A 64 3.97 8.58 9.76
N LEU A 65 5.05 8.20 9.07
CA LEU A 65 6.36 7.98 9.66
C LEU A 65 6.88 9.27 10.33
N GLN A 66 6.88 10.40 9.60
CA GLN A 66 7.27 11.71 10.12
C GLN A 66 6.46 12.14 11.35
N ALA A 67 5.12 12.02 11.27
CA ALA A 67 4.22 12.35 12.37
C ALA A 67 4.50 11.55 13.66
N ASN A 68 5.10 10.36 13.52
CA ASN A 68 5.42 9.45 14.63
C ASN A 68 6.91 9.40 15.00
N GLY A 69 7.70 10.40 14.55
CA GLY A 69 9.09 10.58 14.99
C GLY A 69 10.13 9.77 14.20
N TYR A 70 9.76 9.17 13.07
CA TYR A 70 10.72 8.61 12.14
C TYR A 70 11.35 9.70 11.28
N THR A 71 12.64 9.56 10.99
CA THR A 71 13.40 10.40 10.07
C THR A 71 13.98 9.56 8.94
N CYS A 72 13.89 10.06 7.71
CA CYS A 72 14.59 9.46 6.57
C CYS A 72 16.10 9.64 6.78
N ILE A 73 16.84 8.53 6.92
CA ILE A 73 18.29 8.51 7.18
C ILE A 73 19.12 8.14 5.96
N SER A 74 18.52 7.47 4.97
CA SER A 74 19.15 7.15 3.69
C SER A 74 18.14 7.25 2.54
N ARG A 75 18.64 7.62 1.36
CA ARG A 75 17.96 7.60 0.06
C ARG A 75 18.94 7.12 -1.00
N ASN A 76 18.71 5.96 -1.60
CA ASN A 76 19.60 5.37 -2.63
C ASN A 76 21.09 5.36 -2.23
N GLN A 77 21.39 5.12 -0.95
CA GLN A 77 22.75 4.97 -0.40
C GLN A 77 22.77 3.83 0.62
N ASP A 78 23.92 3.19 0.79
CA ASP A 78 24.12 2.18 1.83
C ASP A 78 23.94 2.77 3.24
N TRP A 79 23.56 1.94 4.20
CA TRP A 79 23.42 2.34 5.59
C TRP A 79 23.75 1.21 6.58
N ASP A 80 24.18 1.59 7.78
CA ASP A 80 24.29 0.68 8.94
C ASP A 80 22.89 0.37 9.48
N ALA A 81 22.36 -0.79 9.12
CA ALA A 81 20.97 -1.18 9.36
C ALA A 81 20.68 -1.66 10.79
N LYS A 82 19.50 -1.33 11.32
CA LYS A 82 19.09 -1.67 12.70
C LYS A 82 17.62 -2.07 12.78
N GLY A 83 17.31 -2.89 13.77
CA GLY A 83 15.96 -3.38 14.03
C GLY A 83 14.94 -2.26 14.25
N GLY A 84 13.81 -2.33 13.54
CA GLY A 84 12.72 -1.35 13.55
C GLY A 84 12.83 -0.25 12.49
N GLU A 85 13.81 -0.28 11.59
CA GLU A 85 13.88 0.65 10.46
C GLU A 85 12.91 0.26 9.36
N VAL A 86 12.08 1.21 8.94
CA VAL A 86 11.12 1.00 7.86
C VAL A 86 11.79 1.31 6.53
N VAL A 87 11.78 0.35 5.61
CA VAL A 87 12.42 0.48 4.30
C VAL A 87 11.34 0.58 3.23
N LEU A 88 11.24 1.74 2.58
CA LEU A 88 10.31 2.02 1.49
C LEU A 88 11.04 1.82 0.16
N MET A 89 10.41 1.16 -0.80
CA MET A 89 10.98 0.82 -2.09
C MET A 89 10.02 1.16 -3.24
N SER A 90 10.57 1.61 -4.36
CA SER A 90 9.87 1.88 -5.61
C SER A 90 10.71 1.43 -6.81
N TRP A 91 10.04 0.93 -7.85
CA TRP A 91 10.67 0.63 -9.13
C TRP A 91 10.61 1.81 -10.11
N GLY A 92 9.98 2.92 -9.71
CA GLY A 92 10.05 4.21 -10.40
C GLY A 92 11.19 5.09 -9.91
N ALA A 93 11.30 6.31 -10.48
CA ALA A 93 12.36 7.26 -10.15
C ALA A 93 12.31 7.77 -8.68
N ASP A 94 11.13 7.72 -8.07
CA ASP A 94 10.87 8.10 -6.68
C ASP A 94 9.72 7.28 -6.06
N MET A 95 9.38 7.54 -4.79
CA MET A 95 8.23 6.90 -4.14
C MET A 95 6.88 7.28 -4.75
N SER A 96 6.71 8.48 -5.32
CA SER A 96 5.43 8.91 -5.92
C SER A 96 5.07 8.09 -7.15
N THR A 97 6.09 7.72 -7.93
CA THR A 97 6.01 6.90 -9.15
C THR A 97 5.53 5.47 -8.85
N SER A 98 5.62 4.99 -7.61
CA SER A 98 5.12 3.67 -7.23
C SER A 98 3.60 3.52 -7.39
N GLY A 99 2.83 4.61 -7.35
CA GLY A 99 1.36 4.54 -7.46
C GLY A 99 0.69 3.66 -6.38
N GLY A 100 1.35 3.49 -5.22
CA GLY A 100 0.91 2.64 -4.11
C GLY A 100 1.23 1.16 -4.30
N ALA A 101 0.83 0.58 -5.44
CA ALA A 101 0.98 -0.86 -5.72
C ALA A 101 2.29 -1.26 -6.43
N GLY A 102 2.97 -0.33 -7.09
CA GLY A 102 4.26 -0.52 -7.78
C GLY A 102 5.47 -0.20 -6.90
N GLY A 103 5.32 -0.38 -5.58
CA GLY A 103 6.34 -0.18 -4.57
C GLY A 103 6.12 -1.13 -3.40
N HIS A 104 7.16 -1.40 -2.63
CA HIS A 104 7.11 -2.31 -1.49
C HIS A 104 7.57 -1.62 -0.22
N VAL A 105 7.14 -2.13 0.92
CA VAL A 105 7.61 -1.66 2.23
C VAL A 105 7.64 -2.80 3.23
N GLY A 106 8.65 -2.76 4.09
CA GLY A 106 8.78 -3.65 5.24
C GLY A 106 9.62 -3.00 6.32
N VAL A 107 10.04 -3.80 7.29
CA VAL A 107 10.88 -3.36 8.40
C VAL A 107 12.13 -4.22 8.49
N MET A 108 13.27 -3.63 8.82
CA MET A 108 14.45 -4.37 9.22
C MET A 108 14.19 -4.99 10.59
N LYS A 109 14.27 -6.31 10.69
CA LYS A 109 14.18 -7.06 11.96
C LYS A 109 15.42 -6.86 12.81
N ASP A 110 16.57 -6.88 12.15
CA ASP A 110 17.92 -6.70 12.69
C ASP A 110 18.80 -6.04 11.60
N ALA A 111 20.13 -6.18 11.68
CA ALA A 111 21.03 -5.59 10.69
C ALA A 111 20.96 -6.24 9.29
N ASN A 112 20.48 -7.48 9.19
CA ASN A 112 20.56 -8.28 7.97
C ASN A 112 19.19 -8.72 7.45
N THR A 113 18.21 -8.96 8.33
CA THR A 113 16.90 -9.52 7.95
C THR A 113 15.86 -8.43 7.72
N PHE A 114 15.31 -8.40 6.51
CA PHE A 114 14.13 -7.65 6.13
C PHE A 114 12.88 -8.53 6.32
N ILE A 115 11.86 -8.03 7.02
CA ILE A 115 10.57 -8.70 7.25
C ILE A 115 9.43 -7.82 6.71
N SER A 116 8.48 -8.42 5.99
CA SER A 116 7.37 -7.69 5.38
C SER A 116 6.10 -8.55 5.24
N VAL A 117 4.99 -7.92 4.84
CA VAL A 117 3.85 -8.64 4.27
C VAL A 117 3.91 -8.50 2.75
N ASP A 118 4.08 -9.60 2.03
CA ASP A 118 4.24 -9.60 0.57
C ASP A 118 3.55 -10.80 -0.14
N TYR A 119 3.72 -10.85 -1.45
CA TYR A 119 3.15 -11.87 -2.34
C TYR A 119 4.17 -12.96 -2.74
N TRP A 120 5.28 -13.13 -2.02
CA TRP A 120 6.42 -13.97 -2.43
C TRP A 120 6.04 -15.43 -2.74
N THR A 121 5.07 -15.98 -2.00
CA THR A 121 4.54 -17.34 -2.19
C THR A 121 3.43 -17.46 -3.23
N GLY A 122 3.14 -16.39 -3.98
CA GLY A 122 1.98 -16.32 -4.87
C GLY A 122 0.66 -16.14 -4.12
N GLY A 123 0.67 -15.54 -2.93
CA GLY A 123 -0.54 -15.23 -2.15
C GLY A 123 -1.14 -16.42 -1.39
N GLN A 124 -0.37 -17.46 -1.10
CA GLN A 124 -0.87 -18.61 -0.36
C GLN A 124 -1.37 -18.23 1.05
N ALA A 125 -2.44 -18.91 1.49
CA ALA A 125 -3.08 -18.61 2.77
C ALA A 125 -2.12 -18.79 3.96
N GLY A 126 -2.05 -17.80 4.84
CA GLY A 126 -1.19 -17.81 6.04
C GLY A 126 0.31 -17.54 5.79
N THR A 127 0.75 -17.43 4.54
CA THR A 127 2.18 -17.32 4.17
C THR A 127 2.68 -15.90 3.90
N ALA A 128 1.86 -14.87 4.08
CA ALA A 128 2.16 -13.52 3.61
C ALA A 128 3.29 -12.81 4.37
N VAL A 129 3.59 -13.22 5.61
CA VAL A 129 4.74 -12.68 6.35
C VAL A 129 6.01 -13.41 5.91
N SER A 130 6.87 -12.70 5.18
CA SER A 130 8.12 -13.19 4.62
C SER A 130 9.34 -12.64 5.38
N GLU A 131 10.45 -13.37 5.36
CA GLU A 131 11.76 -12.89 5.83
C GLU A 131 12.82 -13.16 4.76
N HIS A 132 13.65 -12.17 4.50
CA HIS A 132 14.75 -12.24 3.54
C HIS A 132 16.01 -11.60 4.11
N ASN A 133 17.18 -12.04 3.68
CA ASN A 133 18.39 -11.23 3.83
C ASN A 133 18.22 -9.98 2.94
N TRP A 134 18.45 -8.79 3.50
CA TRP A 134 18.25 -7.52 2.78
C TRP A 134 19.11 -7.41 1.52
N ASN A 135 20.39 -7.79 1.58
CA ASN A 135 21.30 -7.66 0.44
C ASN A 135 20.89 -8.60 -0.70
N ASP A 136 20.51 -9.85 -0.37
CA ASP A 136 20.00 -10.81 -1.35
C ASP A 136 18.65 -10.34 -1.94
N TYR A 137 17.76 -9.82 -1.09
CA TYR A 137 16.46 -9.28 -1.51
C TYR A 137 16.63 -8.09 -2.46
N TYR A 138 17.48 -7.13 -2.11
CA TYR A 138 17.78 -5.95 -2.93
C TYR A 138 18.44 -6.35 -4.26
N ALA A 139 19.41 -7.28 -4.23
CA ALA A 139 20.09 -7.76 -5.43
C ALA A 139 19.16 -8.52 -6.40
N ALA A 140 18.16 -9.24 -5.87
CA ALA A 140 17.15 -9.93 -6.66
C ALA A 140 16.09 -8.96 -7.23
N ASN A 141 15.55 -8.08 -6.39
CA ASN A 141 14.42 -7.22 -6.74
C ASN A 141 14.79 -5.94 -7.50
N LYS A 142 16.01 -5.40 -7.26
CA LYS A 142 16.57 -4.21 -7.91
C LYS A 142 15.59 -3.01 -7.97
N PRO A 143 15.06 -2.54 -6.82
CA PRO A 143 14.29 -1.30 -6.80
C PRO A 143 15.13 -0.12 -7.29
N THR A 144 14.50 0.80 -8.02
CA THR A 144 15.15 2.00 -8.58
C THR A 144 15.29 3.10 -7.54
N TYR A 145 14.41 3.11 -6.53
CA TYR A 145 14.43 4.07 -5.43
C TYR A 145 14.14 3.38 -4.09
N VAL A 146 14.93 3.69 -3.07
CA VAL A 146 14.84 3.17 -1.70
C VAL A 146 15.02 4.30 -0.70
N GLU A 147 14.14 4.36 0.31
CA GLU A 147 14.31 5.21 1.50
C GLU A 147 14.34 4.37 2.77
N VAL A 148 15.16 4.79 3.73
CA VAL A 148 15.25 4.14 5.04
C VAL A 148 14.84 5.12 6.12
N TRP A 149 13.88 4.72 6.94
CA TRP A 149 13.26 5.54 7.96
C TRP A 149 13.52 4.96 9.36
N ARG A 150 14.27 5.69 10.18
CA ARG A 150 14.65 5.31 11.55
C ARG A 150 13.88 6.15 12.56
N ASN A 151 13.24 5.52 13.54
CA ASN A 151 12.73 6.26 14.70
C ASN A 151 13.89 6.59 15.64
N THR A 152 14.03 7.87 15.97
CA THR A 152 15.11 8.37 16.85
C THR A 152 14.63 8.66 18.28
N LYS A 153 13.35 8.44 18.56
CA LYS A 153 12.75 8.60 19.89
C LYS A 153 12.49 7.21 20.48
N THR A 154 13.38 6.74 21.35
CA THR A 154 13.21 5.47 22.06
C THR A 154 12.25 5.61 23.25
N SER A 155 11.34 4.64 23.38
CA SER A 155 10.37 4.57 24.49
C SER A 155 11.02 4.07 25.78
N GLU A 156 11.43 4.97 26.67
CA GLU A 156 11.41 4.63 28.10
C GLU A 156 9.95 4.54 28.55
N GLY A 157 9.60 3.43 29.21
CA GLY A 157 8.22 2.95 29.23
C GLY A 157 7.29 3.71 30.17
N THR A 158 6.04 3.94 29.73
CA THR A 158 4.89 4.14 30.61
C THR A 158 3.61 3.63 29.93
N THR A 159 2.81 2.86 30.66
CA THR A 159 1.54 2.26 30.24
C THR A 159 0.34 3.18 30.43
N SER A 160 -0.65 3.16 29.52
CA SER A 160 -2.06 3.46 29.87
C SER A 160 -3.07 2.91 28.85
N ASN A 161 -4.26 2.56 29.34
CA ASN A 161 -5.38 1.91 28.61
C ASN A 161 -6.23 2.88 27.77
N GLY A 162 -7.00 2.35 26.81
CA GLY A 162 -8.15 3.06 26.20
C GLY A 162 -8.97 2.18 25.24
N SER A 163 -10.27 2.00 25.51
CA SER A 163 -11.23 1.16 24.75
C SER A 163 -12.25 2.02 23.98
N GLY A 164 -12.86 1.52 22.89
CA GLY A 164 -14.06 2.15 22.30
C GLY A 164 -14.36 1.87 20.81
N SER A 165 -15.65 1.91 20.43
CA SER A 165 -16.20 1.65 19.08
C SER A 165 -17.48 2.54 18.86
N THR A 166 -18.32 2.49 17.82
CA THR A 166 -18.66 1.44 16.82
C THR A 166 -19.41 2.05 15.60
N ASN A 167 -19.55 1.26 14.51
CA ASN A 167 -20.67 1.25 13.54
C ASN A 167 -20.95 2.40 12.54
N THR A 168 -20.65 2.12 11.27
CA THR A 168 -21.53 2.04 10.06
C THR A 168 -22.79 2.92 9.89
N ASN A 169 -23.00 3.41 8.65
CA ASN A 169 -24.23 3.17 7.85
C ASN A 169 -24.06 3.53 6.35
N ASN A 170 -24.91 2.98 5.48
CA ASN A 170 -24.75 2.90 4.01
C ASN A 170 -25.98 3.45 3.25
N THR A 171 -25.86 4.09 2.07
CA THR A 171 -27.01 4.36 1.16
C THR A 171 -26.55 4.61 -0.30
N THR A 172 -27.30 4.09 -1.28
CA THR A 172 -26.97 4.12 -2.72
C THR A 172 -27.76 5.16 -3.52
N THR A 173 -27.09 5.95 -4.38
CA THR A 173 -27.73 6.67 -5.50
C THR A 173 -26.74 6.92 -6.64
N THR A 174 -27.24 7.24 -7.84
CA THR A 174 -26.49 7.46 -9.09
C THR A 174 -25.36 8.50 -8.91
N ALA A 175 -24.12 8.04 -8.84
CA ALA A 175 -23.02 8.84 -8.31
C ALA A 175 -22.40 9.82 -9.33
N ASN A 176 -22.36 11.10 -8.96
CA ASN A 176 -21.50 12.09 -9.59
C ASN A 176 -20.02 11.71 -9.38
N ILE A 177 -19.14 12.05 -10.32
CA ILE A 177 -17.71 11.68 -10.21
C ILE A 177 -17.02 12.26 -8.97
N ALA A 178 -17.55 13.35 -8.40
CA ALA A 178 -17.08 13.95 -7.15
C ALA A 178 -17.31 13.07 -5.89
N ASP A 179 -18.19 12.07 -5.94
CA ASP A 179 -18.39 11.14 -4.82
C ASP A 179 -17.36 9.99 -4.81
N TYR A 180 -16.67 9.71 -5.92
CA TYR A 180 -15.63 8.68 -6.01
C TYR A 180 -14.32 9.04 -5.27
N GLN A 181 -14.23 10.20 -4.63
CA GLN A 181 -13.16 10.54 -3.69
C GLN A 181 -13.50 10.20 -2.22
N LYS A 182 -14.71 9.69 -1.93
CA LYS A 182 -15.19 9.39 -0.56
C LYS A 182 -15.22 7.89 -0.23
N GLU A 183 -15.18 7.02 -1.24
CA GLU A 183 -15.00 5.56 -1.07
C GLU A 183 -13.56 5.21 -1.47
N GLU A 184 -12.62 5.34 -0.52
CA GLU A 184 -11.18 5.31 -0.78
C GLU A 184 -10.61 3.94 -1.27
N ASP A 185 -11.46 2.90 -1.36
CA ASP A 185 -11.12 1.55 -1.81
C ASP A 185 -11.71 1.15 -3.19
N TYR A 186 -12.41 2.06 -3.90
CA TYR A 186 -13.09 1.68 -5.15
C TYR A 186 -12.17 1.66 -6.38
N MET A 187 -11.79 0.45 -6.83
CA MET A 187 -11.10 0.21 -8.10
C MET A 187 -12.09 -0.30 -9.17
N LYS A 188 -12.10 0.33 -10.36
CA LYS A 188 -12.86 -0.15 -11.53
C LYS A 188 -12.07 -0.06 -12.84
N ILE A 189 -12.38 -0.95 -13.78
CA ILE A 189 -11.86 -0.88 -15.16
C ILE A 189 -12.89 -0.12 -16.00
N VAL A 190 -12.52 1.07 -16.46
CA VAL A 190 -13.39 1.97 -17.22
C VAL A 190 -12.98 2.00 -18.68
N GLN A 191 -13.93 1.71 -19.57
CA GLN A 191 -13.76 1.95 -20.99
C GLN A 191 -14.03 3.42 -21.30
N ALA A 192 -13.02 4.13 -21.78
CA ALA A 192 -13.13 5.51 -22.20
C ALA A 192 -13.78 5.59 -23.58
N ILE A 193 -14.73 6.51 -23.74
CA ILE A 193 -15.38 6.82 -25.00
C ILE A 193 -15.17 8.28 -25.42
N ASP A 194 -15.14 8.52 -26.73
CA ASP A 194 -15.18 9.85 -27.31
C ASP A 194 -16.61 10.44 -27.33
N GLY A 195 -16.77 11.68 -27.80
CA GLY A 195 -18.08 12.33 -27.94
C GLY A 195 -19.05 11.59 -28.89
N ASN A 196 -18.55 10.69 -29.74
CA ASN A 196 -19.32 9.84 -30.65
C ASN A 196 -19.59 8.43 -30.07
N LYS A 197 -19.29 8.22 -28.78
CA LYS A 197 -19.39 6.94 -28.06
C LYS A 197 -18.50 5.82 -28.63
N LYS A 198 -17.41 6.15 -29.32
CA LYS A 198 -16.41 5.17 -29.78
C LYS A 198 -15.38 4.93 -28.70
N ASN A 199 -15.04 3.66 -28.49
CA ASN A 199 -14.01 3.24 -27.54
C ASN A 199 -12.64 3.81 -27.93
N THR A 200 -11.98 4.53 -27.02
CA THR A 200 -10.66 5.11 -27.25
C THR A 200 -9.56 4.39 -26.46
N ARG A 201 -9.78 4.18 -25.16
CA ARG A 201 -8.79 3.64 -24.20
C ARG A 201 -9.48 2.89 -23.06
N VAL A 202 -8.71 2.16 -22.25
CA VAL A 202 -9.20 1.49 -21.04
C VAL A 202 -8.38 1.96 -19.85
N TYR A 203 -9.02 2.39 -18.77
CA TYR A 203 -8.36 2.93 -17.59
C TYR A 203 -8.64 2.09 -16.35
N LEU A 204 -7.63 1.94 -15.51
CA LEU A 204 -7.82 1.58 -14.11
C LEU A 204 -8.12 2.88 -13.35
N VAL A 205 -9.33 3.01 -12.83
CA VAL A 205 -9.76 4.16 -12.03
C VAL A 205 -9.75 3.78 -10.56
N THR A 206 -9.21 4.68 -9.76
CA THR A 206 -8.98 4.58 -8.31
C THR A 206 -9.39 5.90 -7.65
N ALA A 207 -9.50 5.94 -6.32
CA ALA A 207 -9.76 7.19 -5.59
C ALA A 207 -8.65 8.27 -5.83
N GLN A 208 -7.44 7.84 -6.19
CA GLN A 208 -6.28 8.70 -6.43
C GLN A 208 -6.15 9.17 -7.90
N GLY A 209 -6.98 8.67 -8.82
CA GLY A 209 -6.95 9.03 -10.24
C GLY A 209 -7.12 7.84 -11.19
N ALA A 210 -6.88 8.08 -12.48
CA ALA A 210 -7.09 7.13 -13.57
C ALA A 210 -5.81 6.88 -14.38
N LYS A 211 -5.32 5.63 -14.43
CA LYS A 211 -4.14 5.25 -15.21
C LYS A 211 -4.51 4.37 -16.41
N TRP A 212 -3.94 4.68 -17.56
CA TRP A 212 -4.21 3.98 -18.82
C TRP A 212 -3.62 2.57 -18.78
N ILE A 213 -4.44 1.57 -19.16
CA ILE A 213 -4.04 0.18 -19.34
C ILE A 213 -3.77 -0.04 -20.84
N LYS A 214 -2.54 -0.43 -21.20
CA LYS A 214 -2.12 -0.52 -22.61
C LYS A 214 -2.45 -1.85 -23.29
N THR A 215 -2.48 -2.97 -22.56
CA THR A 215 -2.69 -4.29 -23.15
C THR A 215 -3.82 -5.09 -22.50
N GLN A 216 -4.43 -6.00 -23.27
CA GLN A 216 -5.40 -6.97 -22.73
C GLN A 216 -4.75 -7.89 -21.68
N LYS A 217 -3.46 -8.22 -21.82
CA LYS A 217 -2.72 -9.02 -20.83
C LYS A 217 -2.69 -8.33 -19.46
N ASP A 218 -2.63 -7.01 -19.42
CA ASP A 218 -2.64 -6.24 -18.17
C ASP A 218 -4.05 -6.21 -17.57
N ILE A 219 -5.10 -6.08 -18.40
CA ILE A 219 -6.49 -6.29 -17.97
C ILE A 219 -6.64 -7.69 -17.37
N ASP A 220 -6.14 -8.74 -18.03
CA ASP A 220 -6.23 -10.12 -17.58
C ASP A 220 -5.38 -10.38 -16.32
N ASN A 221 -4.27 -9.66 -16.13
CA ASN A 221 -3.44 -9.71 -14.92
C ASN A 221 -4.19 -9.04 -13.75
N ILE A 222 -4.74 -7.84 -13.97
CA ILE A 222 -5.53 -7.07 -13.01
C ILE A 222 -6.82 -7.84 -12.63
N ASP A 223 -7.49 -8.46 -13.61
CA ASP A 223 -8.60 -9.38 -13.36
C ASP A 223 -8.17 -10.60 -12.57
N ARG A 224 -7.01 -11.20 -12.83
CA ARG A 224 -6.49 -12.34 -12.04
C ARG A 224 -6.14 -11.96 -10.61
N MET A 225 -5.60 -10.76 -10.40
CA MET A 225 -5.37 -10.19 -9.06
C MET A 225 -6.70 -10.02 -8.28
N TYR A 226 -7.81 -9.73 -8.96
CA TYR A 226 -9.13 -9.58 -8.34
C TYR A 226 -9.96 -10.89 -8.31
N ALA A 227 -9.70 -11.84 -9.22
CA ALA A 227 -10.43 -13.11 -9.31
C ALA A 227 -10.10 -14.08 -8.18
N GLY A 228 -8.99 -13.87 -7.45
CA GLY A 228 -8.64 -14.63 -6.25
C GLY A 228 -9.69 -14.56 -5.12
N VAL A 229 -10.63 -13.61 -5.19
CA VAL A 229 -11.77 -13.51 -4.25
C VAL A 229 -13.14 -13.88 -4.89
N GLY A 230 -13.14 -14.58 -6.02
CA GLY A 230 -14.37 -15.06 -6.68
C GLY A 230 -15.23 -13.97 -7.32
N LYS A 231 -14.65 -12.78 -7.59
CA LYS A 231 -15.32 -11.62 -8.20
C LYS A 231 -14.55 -11.14 -9.43
N LYS A 232 -15.17 -10.31 -10.28
CA LYS A 232 -14.49 -9.53 -11.33
C LYS A 232 -14.51 -8.05 -10.94
N LEU A 233 -13.47 -7.31 -11.33
CA LEU A 233 -13.48 -5.85 -11.14
C LEU A 233 -14.71 -5.25 -11.82
N PRO A 234 -15.43 -4.32 -11.15
CA PRO A 234 -16.52 -3.59 -11.76
C PRO A 234 -16.08 -2.97 -13.09
N ARG A 235 -16.93 -3.13 -14.11
CA ARG A 235 -16.73 -2.60 -15.46
C ARG A 235 -17.72 -1.48 -15.70
N ASP A 236 -17.22 -0.42 -16.32
CA ASP A 236 -17.97 0.82 -16.50
C ASP A 236 -17.52 1.54 -17.79
N THR A 237 -18.28 2.53 -18.25
CA THR A 237 -17.99 3.31 -19.45
C THR A 237 -18.20 4.79 -19.16
N ALA A 238 -17.20 5.63 -19.41
CA ALA A 238 -17.25 7.07 -19.16
C ALA A 238 -16.57 7.87 -20.28
N TYR A 239 -16.88 9.16 -20.40
CA TYR A 239 -16.25 10.00 -21.41
C TYR A 239 -14.77 10.26 -21.07
N GLU A 240 -13.90 10.25 -22.08
CA GLU A 240 -12.45 10.42 -21.87
C GLU A 240 -12.10 11.78 -21.23
N SER A 241 -12.94 12.81 -21.44
CA SER A 241 -12.85 14.12 -20.77
C SER A 241 -13.07 14.03 -19.25
N GLU A 242 -14.03 13.23 -18.81
CA GLU A 242 -14.35 13.02 -17.39
C GLU A 242 -13.21 12.28 -16.70
N ILE A 243 -12.71 11.22 -17.33
CA ILE A 243 -11.56 10.43 -16.83
C ILE A 243 -10.31 11.31 -16.72
N LYS A 244 -10.04 12.17 -17.72
CA LYS A 244 -8.91 13.13 -17.65
C LYS A 244 -9.05 14.16 -16.53
N SER A 245 -10.29 14.53 -16.16
CA SER A 245 -10.53 15.50 -15.08
C SER A 245 -10.14 15.01 -13.69
N LEU A 246 -9.98 13.69 -13.51
CA LEU A 246 -9.48 13.06 -12.28
C LEU A 246 -7.98 13.30 -12.06
N ASN A 247 -7.21 13.48 -13.13
CA ASN A 247 -5.73 13.47 -13.08
C ASN A 247 -5.12 14.87 -12.95
N ARG A 248 -5.69 15.76 -12.11
CA ARG A 248 -5.15 17.12 -11.92
C ARG A 248 -3.79 17.11 -11.21
N GLY A 249 -2.72 16.87 -11.95
CA GLY A 249 -1.34 16.81 -11.48
C GLY A 249 -0.51 15.67 -12.07
N PHE A 250 -1.12 14.68 -12.72
CA PHE A 250 -0.43 13.52 -13.31
C PHE A 250 -0.58 13.47 -14.84
N ASN A 251 0.54 13.41 -15.56
CA ASN A 251 0.53 13.25 -17.01
C ASN A 251 0.01 11.86 -17.41
N SER A 252 -1.11 11.84 -18.15
CA SER A 252 -1.80 10.61 -18.61
C SER A 252 -1.06 9.78 -19.66
N THR A 253 0.22 10.05 -19.91
CA THR A 253 1.10 9.35 -20.87
C THR A 253 1.63 8.03 -20.32
N ASP A 254 1.82 7.96 -19.00
CA ASP A 254 2.62 6.90 -18.37
C ASP A 254 1.70 5.77 -17.94
N GLY A 255 1.12 5.08 -18.93
CA GLY A 255 0.27 3.91 -18.70
C GLY A 255 1.04 2.74 -18.07
N PHE A 256 0.30 1.75 -17.56
CA PHE A 256 0.89 0.45 -17.17
C PHE A 256 1.55 -0.23 -18.38
#